data_AF-A0A8S3SZG4-F1
#
_entry.id   AF-A0A8S3SZG4-F1
#
_cell.length_a   1.000
_cell.length_b   1.000
_cell.length_c   1.000
_cell.angle_alpha   90.00
_cell.angle_beta   90.00
_cell.angle_gamma   90.00
#
_symmetry.space_group_name_H-M   'P 1'
#
loop_
_entity.id
_entity.type
_entity.pdbx_description
1 polymer ?
#
loop_
_entity_poly.entity_id
_entity_poly.type
_entity_poly.pdbx_seq_one_letter_code
_entity_poly.pdbx_strand_id
1 'polypeptide(L)'
;MGNKDDQKICQPSQGVHIVLPDYYSPEDMGLLDPDTSDGRVIFFLPWQKVTLAGTTDVACEVTDKPSPSENEIQFILSEVRNYLHQDVDVRRGDVLSAWCGIRPLVMDPNKSDTQSIARNHIIEISDNNLITIAARNHIKEISDNNLITIAGGKWTTYRHMAEETVDKAIDVCNLKTTSGCRTKGLMLDGAHGWSPTLFIRLVQDFGLENEVAKHLASTYGDKAFKVAKLATLTGKRWPVSGKRLHEEFPYLEAEVRYAVREYACRAVDILARRTRLAFCNVHAAEEALPRIIEIMTEELKWSKSRQQAEMEHAKQFLRRNGIRFRCWYLKCSNQLY
;
A
#
# COMPACT_ATOMS: atom_id res chain seq x y z
N MET A 1 -3.05 5.29 -28.33
CA MET A 1 -2.47 3.93 -28.29
C MET A 1 -1.10 4.05 -28.96
N GLY A 2 -0.02 3.78 -28.22
CA GLY A 2 1.35 3.94 -28.70
C GLY A 2 1.68 3.01 -29.86
N ASN A 3 2.60 3.44 -30.72
CA ASN A 3 3.00 2.69 -31.89
C ASN A 3 3.81 1.46 -31.44
N LYS A 4 3.66 0.30 -32.11
CA LYS A 4 4.36 -0.93 -31.71
C LYS A 4 5.88 -0.85 -31.91
N ASP A 5 6.34 0.14 -32.67
CA ASP A 5 7.75 0.40 -32.97
C ASP A 5 8.41 1.38 -31.98
N ASP A 6 7.69 1.87 -30.96
CA ASP A 6 8.24 2.77 -29.96
C ASP A 6 9.17 2.00 -28.99
N GLN A 7 10.37 2.54 -28.73
CA GLN A 7 11.31 1.95 -27.77
C GLN A 7 10.70 1.83 -26.38
N LYS A 8 10.94 0.70 -25.71
CA LYS A 8 10.45 0.47 -24.34
C LYS A 8 11.19 1.38 -23.35
N ILE A 9 10.46 2.33 -22.76
CA ILE A 9 10.98 3.26 -21.75
C ILE A 9 11.18 2.57 -20.39
N CYS A 10 10.40 1.53 -20.08
CA CYS A 10 10.43 0.85 -18.79
C CYS A 10 10.66 -0.66 -18.90
N GLN A 11 11.45 -1.19 -17.98
CA GLN A 11 11.57 -2.61 -17.67
C GLN A 11 10.84 -2.90 -16.35
N PRO A 12 9.60 -3.40 -16.40
CA PRO A 12 8.84 -3.76 -15.20
C PRO A 12 9.50 -4.87 -14.39
N SER A 13 9.51 -4.70 -13.07
CA SER A 13 9.97 -5.73 -12.14
C SER A 13 8.99 -5.91 -10.98
N GLN A 14 8.61 -7.15 -10.71
CA GLN A 14 7.77 -7.52 -9.59
C GLN A 14 8.59 -7.59 -8.30
N GLY A 15 8.00 -7.08 -7.22
CA GLY A 15 8.48 -7.31 -5.86
C GLY A 15 7.38 -7.78 -4.94
N VAL A 16 7.66 -8.87 -4.26
CA VAL A 16 6.80 -9.51 -3.26
C VAL A 16 7.19 -9.06 -1.86
N HIS A 17 6.20 -8.95 -0.99
CA HIS A 17 6.36 -8.93 0.45
C HIS A 17 5.43 -9.98 1.06
N ILE A 18 5.83 -10.53 2.20
CA ILE A 18 4.99 -11.37 3.04
C ILE A 18 4.78 -10.68 4.38
N VAL A 19 3.68 -11.04 5.04
CA VAL A 19 3.37 -10.58 6.39
C VAL A 19 3.27 -11.78 7.31
N LEU A 20 3.96 -11.69 8.44
CA LEU A 20 4.10 -12.70 9.47
C LEU A 20 3.56 -12.15 10.81
N PRO A 21 3.31 -13.00 11.81
CA PRO A 21 3.02 -12.56 13.18
C PRO A 21 4.05 -11.59 13.73
N ASP A 22 3.63 -10.76 14.69
CA ASP A 22 4.46 -9.75 15.34
C ASP A 22 5.69 -10.34 16.05
N TYR A 23 5.60 -11.55 16.62
CA TYR A 23 6.72 -12.19 17.30
C TYR A 23 7.93 -12.50 16.40
N TYR A 24 7.85 -12.29 15.08
CA TYR A 24 8.98 -12.39 14.16
C TYR A 24 9.81 -11.10 14.05
N SER A 25 9.40 -9.98 14.67
CA SER A 25 10.20 -8.76 14.75
C SER A 25 9.97 -8.00 16.07
N PRO A 26 10.98 -7.26 16.58
CA PRO A 26 10.76 -6.36 17.71
C PRO A 26 9.83 -5.20 17.35
N GLU A 27 9.00 -4.73 18.28
CA GLU A 27 8.00 -3.68 18.02
C GLU A 27 8.60 -2.35 17.53
N ASP A 28 9.79 -1.99 18.03
CA ASP A 28 10.43 -0.69 17.78
C ASP A 28 11.70 -0.76 16.91
N MET A 29 12.00 -1.92 16.31
CA MET A 29 13.24 -2.12 15.55
C MET A 29 13.00 -2.90 14.26
N GLY A 30 13.37 -2.29 13.14
CA GLY A 30 13.46 -2.97 11.84
C GLY A 30 14.85 -3.57 11.63
N LEU A 31 14.91 -4.74 10.99
CA LEU A 31 16.15 -5.37 10.54
C LEU A 31 16.30 -5.22 9.03
N LEU A 32 17.55 -5.07 8.60
CA LEU A 32 17.97 -5.03 7.21
C LEU A 32 19.01 -6.11 7.01
N ASP A 33 18.73 -7.03 6.11
CA ASP A 33 19.68 -8.00 5.57
C ASP A 33 20.25 -7.46 4.25
N PRO A 34 21.54 -7.05 4.21
CA PRO A 34 22.17 -6.54 3.01
C PRO A 34 22.84 -7.62 2.15
N ASP A 35 22.88 -8.88 2.60
CA ASP A 35 23.68 -9.95 2.01
C ASP A 35 22.86 -11.25 1.94
N THR A 36 21.69 -11.19 1.28
CA THR A 36 20.86 -12.38 1.06
C THR A 36 21.58 -13.39 0.18
N SER A 37 21.08 -14.62 0.14
CA SER A 37 21.65 -15.72 -0.67
C SER A 37 21.86 -15.43 -2.17
N ASP A 38 21.26 -14.35 -2.70
CA ASP A 38 21.40 -13.88 -4.07
C ASP A 38 21.80 -12.41 -4.22
N GLY A 39 22.33 -11.79 -3.15
CA GLY A 39 22.87 -10.42 -3.15
C GLY A 39 21.82 -9.30 -3.17
N ARG A 40 20.55 -9.63 -2.86
CA ARG A 40 19.46 -8.67 -2.68
C ARG A 40 19.40 -8.18 -1.23
N VAL A 41 18.51 -7.23 -0.97
CA VAL A 41 18.27 -6.66 0.37
C VAL A 41 16.86 -7.04 0.82
N ILE A 42 16.76 -7.63 2.01
CA ILE A 42 15.49 -7.91 2.67
C ILE A 42 15.37 -7.08 3.94
N PHE A 43 14.18 -6.53 4.15
CA PHE A 43 13.74 -5.80 5.32
C PHE A 43 12.77 -6.66 6.11
N PHE A 44 12.84 -6.52 7.43
CA PHE A 44 12.03 -7.21 8.41
C PHE A 44 11.54 -6.11 9.34
N LEU A 45 10.31 -5.63 9.12
CA LEU A 45 9.85 -4.39 9.73
C LEU A 45 8.61 -4.66 10.58
N PRO A 46 8.58 -4.19 11.84
CA PRO A 46 7.32 -4.11 12.57
C PRO A 46 6.40 -3.14 11.83
N TRP A 47 5.19 -3.60 11.51
CA TRP A 47 4.22 -2.83 10.74
C TRP A 47 2.79 -3.18 11.16
N GLN A 48 2.07 -2.24 11.78
CA GLN A 48 0.67 -2.44 12.17
C GLN A 48 0.40 -3.74 12.96
N LYS A 49 1.24 -4.01 13.97
CA LYS A 49 1.19 -5.22 14.83
C LYS A 49 1.40 -6.55 14.10
N VAL A 50 2.06 -6.51 12.96
CA VAL A 50 2.53 -7.68 12.22
C VAL A 50 3.95 -7.41 11.73
N THR A 51 4.65 -8.44 11.29
CA THR A 51 5.99 -8.33 10.73
C THR A 51 5.93 -8.33 9.22
N LEU A 52 6.37 -7.26 8.57
CA LEU A 52 6.52 -7.19 7.12
C LEU A 52 7.92 -7.67 6.71
N ALA A 53 7.99 -8.68 5.84
CA ALA A 53 9.25 -9.19 5.29
C ALA A 53 9.29 -9.09 3.76
N GLY A 54 10.39 -8.59 3.22
CA GLY A 54 10.59 -8.46 1.77
C GLY A 54 11.76 -7.55 1.38
N THR A 55 12.17 -7.49 0.13
CA THR A 55 11.38 -7.79 -1.05
C THR A 55 12.15 -8.58 -2.11
N THR A 56 11.42 -9.17 -3.04
CA THR A 56 11.99 -9.75 -4.26
C THR A 56 12.11 -8.70 -5.38
N ASP A 57 12.86 -9.07 -6.40
CA ASP A 57 13.04 -8.29 -7.63
C ASP A 57 13.12 -9.28 -8.80
N VAL A 58 12.02 -9.43 -9.54
CA VAL A 58 11.88 -10.41 -10.64
C VAL A 58 11.26 -9.71 -11.84
N ALA A 59 11.94 -9.74 -12.99
CA ALA A 59 11.40 -9.21 -14.24
C ALA A 59 10.04 -9.83 -14.56
N CYS A 60 9.07 -8.99 -14.94
CA CYS A 60 7.68 -9.44 -15.12
C CYS A 60 7.01 -8.73 -16.30
N GLU A 61 5.88 -9.24 -16.76
CA GLU A 61 5.01 -8.50 -17.68
C GLU A 61 4.10 -7.53 -16.91
N VAL A 62 3.69 -6.43 -17.55
CA VAL A 62 2.77 -5.47 -16.93
C VAL A 62 1.37 -6.09 -16.84
N THR A 63 0.78 -6.04 -15.64
CA THR A 63 -0.59 -6.49 -15.38
C THR A 63 -1.21 -5.69 -14.25
N ASP A 64 -2.51 -5.43 -14.34
CA ASP A 64 -3.29 -4.78 -13.27
C ASP A 64 -3.53 -5.71 -12.07
N LYS A 65 -3.19 -7.00 -12.22
CA LYS A 65 -3.49 -8.06 -11.25
C LYS A 65 -2.25 -8.90 -10.95
N PRO A 66 -1.14 -8.29 -10.52
CA PRO A 66 0.06 -9.06 -10.17
C PRO A 66 -0.25 -9.95 -8.97
N SER A 67 0.47 -11.06 -8.84
CA SER A 67 0.27 -12.00 -7.72
C SER A 67 1.62 -12.56 -7.27
N PRO A 68 1.85 -12.67 -5.97
CA PRO A 68 3.09 -13.23 -5.44
C PRO A 68 3.19 -14.70 -5.84
N SER A 69 4.36 -15.11 -6.34
CA SER A 69 4.61 -16.52 -6.60
C SER A 69 4.99 -17.27 -5.32
N GLU A 70 4.69 -18.57 -5.25
CA GLU A 70 5.07 -19.38 -4.09
C GLU A 70 6.60 -19.48 -3.94
N ASN A 71 7.35 -19.46 -5.06
CA ASN A 71 8.81 -19.44 -5.02
C ASN A 71 9.35 -18.18 -4.34
N GLU A 72 8.78 -17.00 -4.63
CA GLU A 72 9.18 -15.75 -3.98
C GLU A 72 8.79 -15.73 -2.48
N ILE A 73 7.64 -16.31 -2.12
CA ILE A 73 7.24 -16.46 -0.72
C ILE A 73 8.22 -17.38 0.03
N GLN A 74 8.56 -18.53 -0.53
CA GLN A 74 9.50 -19.48 0.07
C GLN A 74 10.91 -18.90 0.20
N PHE A 75 11.34 -18.12 -0.79
CA PHE A 75 12.61 -17.38 -0.73
C PHE A 75 12.63 -16.41 0.46
N ILE A 76 11.59 -15.58 0.64
CA ILE A 76 11.56 -14.66 1.79
C ILE A 76 11.55 -15.44 3.12
N LEU A 77 10.79 -16.54 3.21
CA LEU A 77 10.77 -17.39 4.41
C LEU A 77 12.14 -18.02 4.71
N SER A 78 12.90 -18.44 3.69
CA SER A 78 14.23 -19.01 3.88
C SER A 78 15.22 -17.97 4.37
N GLU A 79 15.19 -16.76 3.81
CA GLU A 79 16.06 -15.67 4.27
C GLU A 79 15.69 -15.27 5.71
N VAL A 80 14.40 -15.18 6.03
CA VAL A 80 13.95 -14.86 7.40
C VAL A 80 14.46 -15.85 8.43
N ARG A 81 14.48 -17.15 8.10
CA ARG A 81 14.94 -18.22 9.00
C ARG A 81 16.40 -18.06 9.42
N ASN A 82 17.25 -17.45 8.59
CA ASN A 82 18.68 -17.32 8.88
C ASN A 82 18.98 -16.34 10.03
N TYR A 83 18.03 -15.49 10.40
CA TYR A 83 18.21 -14.45 11.42
C TYR A 83 17.54 -14.75 12.75
N LEU A 84 16.83 -15.87 12.85
CA LEU A 84 16.10 -16.26 14.04
C LEU A 84 16.85 -17.37 14.78
N HIS A 85 16.58 -17.47 16.08
CA HIS A 85 17.14 -18.53 16.89
C HIS A 85 16.61 -19.90 16.42
N GLN A 86 17.41 -20.97 16.62
CA GLN A 86 17.15 -22.30 16.07
C GLN A 86 15.90 -22.99 16.62
N ASP A 87 15.32 -22.48 17.71
CA ASP A 87 14.06 -22.96 18.30
C ASP A 87 12.81 -22.34 17.64
N VAL A 88 12.97 -21.32 16.77
CA VAL A 88 11.89 -20.68 16.05
C VAL A 88 11.74 -21.31 14.66
N ASP A 89 10.65 -22.06 14.46
CA ASP A 89 10.31 -22.65 13.16
C ASP A 89 9.49 -21.68 12.29
N VAL A 90 10.14 -21.09 11.28
CA VAL A 90 9.52 -20.24 10.26
C VAL A 90 8.75 -21.09 9.26
N ARG A 91 7.41 -21.02 9.34
CA ARG A 91 6.53 -21.89 8.54
C ARG A 91 5.74 -21.09 7.52
N ARG A 92 5.45 -21.73 6.37
CA ARG A 92 4.54 -21.18 5.36
C ARG A 92 3.13 -20.90 5.91
N GLY A 93 2.72 -21.63 6.94
CA GLY A 93 1.44 -21.44 7.64
C GLY A 93 1.37 -20.16 8.48
N ASP A 94 2.51 -19.54 8.80
CA ASP A 94 2.55 -18.29 9.54
C ASP A 94 2.36 -17.06 8.63
N VAL A 95 2.34 -17.24 7.31
CA VAL A 95 2.12 -16.14 6.36
C VAL A 95 0.67 -15.69 6.41
N LEU A 96 0.43 -14.54 7.04
CA LEU A 96 -0.89 -13.89 7.21
C LEU A 96 -1.37 -13.24 5.91
N SER A 97 -0.45 -12.75 5.10
CA SER A 97 -0.70 -12.25 3.75
C SER A 97 0.59 -12.28 2.92
N ALA A 98 0.45 -12.25 1.60
CA ALA A 98 1.55 -11.97 0.68
C ALA A 98 1.02 -11.09 -0.45
N TRP A 99 1.75 -10.05 -0.82
CA TRP A 99 1.30 -9.13 -1.85
C TRP A 99 2.50 -8.68 -2.70
N CYS A 100 2.21 -8.15 -3.87
CA CYS A 100 3.26 -7.70 -4.78
C CYS A 100 2.87 -6.41 -5.50
N GLY A 101 3.90 -5.70 -5.93
CA GLY A 101 3.78 -4.53 -6.80
C GLY A 101 4.75 -4.64 -7.97
N ILE A 102 4.43 -3.93 -9.05
CA ILE A 102 5.31 -3.82 -10.21
C ILE A 102 6.01 -2.47 -10.13
N ARG A 103 7.34 -2.48 -10.18
CA ARG A 103 8.19 -1.30 -10.22
C ARG A 103 8.39 -0.88 -11.67
N PRO A 104 8.10 0.38 -12.05
CA PRO A 104 8.39 0.90 -13.37
C PRO A 104 9.84 1.33 -13.45
N LEU A 105 10.76 0.38 -13.63
CA LEU A 105 12.19 0.72 -13.71
C LEU A 105 12.52 1.29 -15.08
N VAL A 106 13.18 2.45 -15.13
CA VAL A 106 13.44 3.14 -16.40
C VAL A 106 14.72 2.61 -17.03
N MET A 107 14.67 2.34 -18.33
CA MET A 107 15.84 1.97 -19.11
C MET A 107 16.56 3.24 -19.56
N ASP A 108 17.89 3.28 -19.42
CA ASP A 108 18.70 4.35 -20.01
C ASP A 108 18.97 3.99 -21.48
N PRO A 109 18.41 4.71 -22.47
CA PRO A 109 18.60 4.37 -23.88
C PRO A 109 20.05 4.51 -24.35
N ASN A 110 20.92 5.18 -23.57
CA ASN A 110 22.33 5.35 -23.87
C ASN A 110 23.24 4.26 -23.25
N LYS A 111 22.68 3.28 -22.52
CA LYS A 111 23.45 2.17 -21.92
C LYS A 111 22.88 0.82 -22.34
N SER A 112 23.73 0.00 -22.97
CA SER A 112 23.40 -1.35 -23.42
C SER A 112 23.33 -2.39 -22.30
N ASP A 113 23.63 -2.02 -21.05
CA ASP A 113 23.88 -2.96 -19.96
C ASP A 113 22.67 -3.07 -19.01
N THR A 114 21.96 -4.20 -19.12
CA THR A 114 20.71 -4.52 -18.42
C THR A 114 20.86 -4.73 -16.91
N GLN A 115 22.09 -4.72 -16.39
CA GLN A 115 22.34 -4.73 -14.94
C GLN A 115 22.37 -3.31 -14.32
N SER A 116 22.44 -2.26 -15.15
CA SER A 116 22.49 -0.87 -14.70
C SER A 116 21.13 -0.17 -14.75
N ILE A 117 20.06 -0.91 -14.48
CA ILE A 117 18.70 -0.35 -14.42
C ILE A 117 18.66 0.72 -13.32
N ALA A 118 18.46 1.97 -13.72
CA ALA A 118 18.49 3.09 -12.80
C ALA A 118 17.27 3.02 -11.85
N ARG A 119 17.54 3.03 -10.54
CA ARG A 119 16.50 3.27 -9.51
C ARG A 119 16.12 4.76 -9.40
N ASN A 120 16.56 5.58 -10.35
CA ASN A 120 16.27 7.02 -10.46
C ASN A 120 15.24 7.23 -11.59
N HIS A 121 14.52 8.36 -11.59
CA HIS A 121 13.68 8.75 -12.74
C HIS A 121 14.56 9.29 -13.90
N ILE A 122 14.10 9.21 -15.16
CA ILE A 122 14.82 9.68 -16.40
C ILE A 122 13.93 10.69 -17.23
N ILE A 123 14.45 11.85 -17.72
CA ILE A 123 13.83 12.88 -18.67
C ILE A 123 14.34 12.40 -19.98
N GLU A 124 13.43 12.14 -20.89
CA GLU A 124 13.75 12.02 -22.29
C GLU A 124 12.72 12.80 -23.08
N ILE A 125 13.16 13.62 -24.01
CA ILE A 125 12.25 14.29 -24.92
C ILE A 125 12.47 13.59 -26.27
N SER A 126 11.43 12.92 -26.78
CA SER A 126 11.53 12.19 -28.04
C SER A 126 10.96 13.04 -29.17
N ASP A 127 11.56 12.91 -30.35
CA ASP A 127 11.16 13.61 -31.57
C ASP A 127 9.76 13.18 -32.09
N ASN A 128 9.04 12.32 -31.35
CA ASN A 128 7.83 11.64 -31.80
C ASN A 128 6.64 11.76 -30.81
N ASN A 129 6.19 12.98 -30.52
CA ASN A 129 4.94 13.21 -29.75
C ASN A 129 4.97 12.85 -28.25
N LEU A 130 6.14 12.82 -27.62
CA LEU A 130 6.32 12.54 -26.19
C LEU A 130 7.38 13.44 -25.53
N ILE A 131 6.97 14.26 -24.57
CA ILE A 131 7.86 14.93 -23.61
C ILE A 131 7.90 14.04 -22.35
N THR A 132 9.05 13.51 -21.95
CA THR A 132 9.24 12.71 -20.71
C THR A 132 10.12 13.48 -19.72
N ILE A 133 9.94 13.37 -18.38
CA ILE A 133 10.69 14.16 -17.36
C ILE A 133 11.47 13.33 -16.27
N ALA A 134 12.81 13.43 -16.21
CA ALA A 134 13.89 13.60 -15.20
C ALA A 134 15.31 14.18 -15.63
N ALA A 135 15.95 15.01 -14.80
CA ALA A 135 17.20 15.72 -15.15
C ALA A 135 18.47 14.87 -15.47
N ARG A 136 19.09 15.09 -16.64
CA ARG A 136 20.46 15.62 -16.80
C ARG A 136 20.77 16.02 -18.25
N ASN A 137 21.10 17.31 -18.41
CA ASN A 137 21.80 17.98 -19.52
C ASN A 137 21.33 17.76 -20.96
N HIS A 138 20.81 18.87 -21.53
CA HIS A 138 20.60 19.15 -22.95
C HIS A 138 19.66 18.21 -23.70
N ILE A 139 18.50 18.70 -24.12
CA ILE A 139 17.93 18.50 -25.48
C ILE A 139 16.73 19.45 -25.63
N LYS A 140 16.76 20.25 -26.71
CA LYS A 140 15.67 21.08 -27.24
C LYS A 140 15.05 20.25 -28.36
N GLU A 141 13.84 19.73 -28.20
CA GLU A 141 12.92 19.49 -29.32
C GLU A 141 11.55 19.08 -28.76
N ILE A 142 10.54 19.93 -28.95
CA ILE A 142 9.16 19.71 -28.46
C ILE A 142 8.39 19.02 -29.58
N SER A 143 7.72 17.93 -29.24
CA SER A 143 6.80 17.27 -30.15
C SER A 143 5.44 17.98 -30.25
N ASP A 144 4.75 17.84 -31.39
CA ASP A 144 3.56 18.62 -31.80
C ASP A 144 2.34 18.64 -30.84
N ASN A 145 2.28 17.79 -29.80
CA ASN A 145 1.10 17.64 -28.93
C ASN A 145 1.27 17.99 -27.43
N ASN A 146 2.42 18.51 -26.98
CA ASN A 146 2.67 18.90 -25.57
C ASN A 146 2.31 17.82 -24.51
N LEU A 147 2.43 16.53 -24.85
CA LEU A 147 2.20 15.43 -23.91
C LEU A 147 3.40 15.28 -22.97
N ILE A 148 3.16 15.41 -21.66
CA ILE A 148 4.18 15.29 -20.62
C ILE A 148 4.04 13.94 -19.88
N THR A 149 5.13 13.17 -19.81
CA THR A 149 5.22 11.82 -19.26
C THR A 149 6.20 11.78 -18.09
N ILE A 150 5.83 11.11 -17.00
CA ILE A 150 6.73 10.86 -15.86
C ILE A 150 6.89 9.35 -15.75
N ALA A 151 8.14 8.86 -15.77
CA ALA A 151 8.47 7.45 -15.64
C ALA A 151 9.49 7.22 -14.52
N GLY A 152 9.31 6.12 -13.78
CA GLY A 152 10.17 5.74 -12.67
C GLY A 152 10.03 6.60 -11.43
N GLY A 153 11.15 6.76 -10.72
CA GLY A 153 11.21 7.50 -9.47
C GLY A 153 10.88 6.66 -8.24
N LYS A 154 10.93 7.31 -7.07
CA LYS A 154 10.65 6.69 -5.78
C LYS A 154 9.54 7.44 -5.07
N TRP A 155 8.81 6.73 -4.22
CA TRP A 155 7.85 7.37 -3.33
C TRP A 155 8.52 8.48 -2.49
N THR A 156 9.75 8.28 -2.04
CA THR A 156 10.49 9.28 -1.25
C THR A 156 10.79 10.58 -1.99
N THR A 157 10.80 10.57 -3.33
CA THR A 157 11.12 11.74 -4.17
C THR A 157 9.89 12.37 -4.82
N TYR A 158 8.67 11.88 -4.53
CA TYR A 158 7.45 12.25 -5.26
C TYR A 158 7.21 13.77 -5.35
N ARG A 159 7.42 14.52 -4.26
CA ARG A 159 7.19 15.97 -4.21
C ARG A 159 8.15 16.70 -5.15
N HIS A 160 9.43 16.30 -5.16
CA HIS A 160 10.43 16.89 -6.04
C HIS A 160 10.13 16.56 -7.51
N MET A 161 9.76 15.31 -7.79
CA MET A 161 9.36 14.90 -9.14
C MET A 161 8.13 15.69 -9.63
N ALA A 162 7.15 15.93 -8.76
CA ALA A 162 5.97 16.74 -9.08
C ALA A 162 6.34 18.21 -9.36
N GLU A 163 7.24 18.79 -8.55
CA GLU A 163 7.77 20.14 -8.76
C GLU A 163 8.47 20.27 -10.12
N GLU A 164 9.43 19.40 -10.41
CA GLU A 164 10.14 19.36 -11.71
C GLU A 164 9.16 19.21 -12.89
N THR A 165 8.10 18.41 -12.71
CA THR A 165 7.10 18.20 -13.75
C THR A 165 6.27 19.43 -14.02
N VAL A 166 5.80 20.09 -12.97
CA VAL A 166 5.01 21.32 -13.12
C VAL A 166 5.86 22.43 -13.72
N ASP A 167 7.12 22.56 -13.30
CA ASP A 167 8.07 23.52 -13.88
C ASP A 167 8.28 23.28 -15.37
N LYS A 168 8.41 22.01 -15.80
CA LYS A 168 8.52 21.68 -17.22
C LYS A 168 7.22 21.96 -17.99
N ALA A 169 6.07 21.71 -17.38
CA ALA A 169 4.79 22.03 -18.00
C ALA A 169 4.60 23.54 -18.20
N ILE A 170 5.07 24.36 -17.26
CA ILE A 170 5.06 25.82 -17.37
C ILE A 170 5.91 26.27 -18.56
N ASP A 171 7.12 25.73 -18.68
CA ASP A 171 8.07 26.04 -19.76
C ASP A 171 7.50 25.66 -21.15
N VAL A 172 7.12 24.39 -21.32
CA VAL A 172 6.64 23.84 -22.60
C VAL A 172 5.35 24.50 -23.07
N CYS A 173 4.40 24.72 -22.16
CA CYS A 173 3.10 25.31 -22.50
C CYS A 173 3.13 26.85 -22.46
N ASN A 174 4.30 27.46 -22.25
CA ASN A 174 4.49 28.91 -22.14
C ASN A 174 3.48 29.58 -21.17
N LEU A 175 3.28 28.96 -20.00
CA LEU A 175 2.32 29.42 -19.00
C LEU A 175 2.92 30.57 -18.19
N LYS A 176 2.11 31.58 -17.91
CA LYS A 176 2.48 32.67 -16.98
C LYS A 176 2.10 32.28 -15.57
N THR A 177 3.08 32.21 -14.67
CA THR A 177 2.84 31.95 -13.25
C THR A 177 2.82 33.24 -12.43
N THR A 178 2.06 33.22 -11.34
CA THR A 178 2.01 34.32 -10.37
C THR A 178 3.04 34.18 -9.24
N SER A 179 3.52 32.96 -8.98
CA SER A 179 4.54 32.64 -7.98
C SER A 179 5.26 31.34 -8.34
N GLY A 180 6.41 31.09 -7.71
CA GLY A 180 7.09 29.80 -7.78
C GLY A 180 6.37 28.67 -7.00
N CYS A 181 6.96 27.47 -7.01
CA CYS A 181 6.45 26.31 -6.28
C CYS A 181 6.39 26.58 -4.76
N ARG A 182 5.27 26.20 -4.13
CA ARG A 182 5.01 26.40 -2.69
C ARG A 182 4.83 25.09 -1.92
N THR A 183 5.14 23.95 -2.53
CA THR A 183 4.89 22.63 -1.93
C THR A 183 5.86 22.32 -0.80
N LYS A 184 7.05 22.95 -0.78
CA LYS A 184 8.00 22.81 0.33
C LYS A 184 7.42 23.45 1.60
N GLY A 185 7.17 22.63 2.61
CA GLY A 185 6.57 23.06 3.88
C GLY A 185 5.03 23.13 3.85
N LEU A 186 4.38 22.80 2.73
CA LEU A 186 2.93 22.63 2.70
C LEU A 186 2.55 21.37 3.47
N MET A 187 1.74 21.52 4.52
CA MET A 187 1.20 20.40 5.28
C MET A 187 0.15 19.68 4.46
N LEU A 188 0.20 18.34 4.46
CA LEU A 188 -0.85 17.51 3.86
C LEU A 188 -2.10 17.51 4.74
N ASP A 189 -3.25 17.18 4.14
CA ASP A 189 -4.49 17.05 4.91
C ASP A 189 -4.33 15.99 6.02
N GLY A 190 -4.88 16.26 7.20
CA GLY A 190 -4.64 15.45 8.40
C GLY A 190 -3.52 15.98 9.30
N ALA A 191 -2.54 16.72 8.77
CA ALA A 191 -1.35 17.09 9.55
C ALA A 191 -1.57 18.26 10.52
N HIS A 192 -2.55 19.13 10.25
CA HIS A 192 -2.74 20.38 11.01
C HIS A 192 -3.24 20.14 12.43
N GLY A 193 -2.42 20.39 13.44
CA GLY A 193 -2.83 20.19 14.84
C GLY A 193 -2.70 18.74 15.32
N TRP A 194 -2.00 17.89 14.55
CA TRP A 194 -1.53 16.61 15.05
C TRP A 194 -0.52 16.82 16.20
N SER A 195 -0.58 15.93 17.19
CA SER A 195 0.43 15.82 18.25
C SER A 195 0.53 14.37 18.72
N PRO A 196 1.66 13.94 19.30
CA PRO A 196 1.81 12.60 19.88
C PRO A 196 0.76 12.26 20.95
N THR A 197 0.21 13.28 21.60
CA THR A 197 -0.81 13.17 22.65
C THR A 197 -2.25 13.27 22.16
N LEU A 198 -2.49 13.45 20.85
CA LEU A 198 -3.84 13.65 20.29
C LEU A 198 -4.79 12.50 20.65
N PHE A 199 -4.27 11.27 20.71
CA PHE A 199 -5.06 10.09 21.07
C PHE A 199 -5.72 10.21 22.46
N ILE A 200 -5.12 10.95 23.40
CA ILE A 200 -5.67 11.13 24.76
C ILE A 200 -7.04 11.81 24.68
N ARG A 201 -7.18 12.84 23.82
CA ARG A 201 -8.47 13.51 23.61
C ARG A 201 -9.49 12.59 22.95
N LEU A 202 -9.06 11.74 22.01
CA LEU A 202 -9.96 10.76 21.41
C LEU A 202 -10.50 9.76 22.46
N VAL A 203 -9.67 9.33 23.40
CA VAL A 203 -10.09 8.48 24.53
C VAL A 203 -11.04 9.24 25.45
N GLN A 204 -10.69 10.46 25.87
CA GLN A 204 -11.45 11.24 26.85
C GLN A 204 -12.80 11.73 26.31
N ASP A 205 -12.82 12.24 25.08
CA ASP A 205 -13.99 12.91 24.51
C ASP A 205 -14.99 11.92 23.90
N PHE A 206 -14.52 10.76 23.41
CA PHE A 206 -15.35 9.78 22.69
C PHE A 206 -15.45 8.42 23.40
N GLY A 207 -14.66 8.19 24.46
CA GLY A 207 -14.65 6.90 25.16
C GLY A 207 -14.13 5.75 24.29
N LEU A 208 -13.18 6.05 23.39
CA LEU A 208 -12.52 5.07 22.52
C LEU A 208 -11.46 4.29 23.31
N GLU A 209 -11.23 3.05 22.89
CA GLU A 209 -10.11 2.26 23.40
C GLU A 209 -8.76 2.90 23.04
N ASN A 210 -7.75 2.75 23.90
CA ASN A 210 -6.44 3.38 23.73
C ASN A 210 -5.79 3.05 22.38
N GLU A 211 -5.81 1.77 22.01
CA GLU A 211 -5.23 1.29 20.76
C GLU A 211 -5.91 1.92 19.54
N VAL A 212 -7.25 1.91 19.52
CA VAL A 212 -8.07 2.53 18.46
C VAL A 212 -7.78 4.03 18.37
N ALA A 213 -7.72 4.72 19.51
CA ALA A 213 -7.44 6.14 19.55
C ALA A 213 -6.05 6.48 18.98
N LYS A 214 -5.02 5.67 19.32
CA LYS A 214 -3.68 5.81 18.76
C LYS A 214 -3.68 5.60 17.25
N HIS A 215 -4.33 4.53 16.78
CA HIS A 215 -4.48 4.23 15.36
C HIS A 215 -5.14 5.37 14.59
N LEU A 216 -6.27 5.89 15.08
CA LEU A 216 -6.96 7.00 14.42
C LEU A 216 -6.08 8.25 14.39
N ALA A 217 -5.39 8.57 15.49
CA ALA A 217 -4.48 9.71 15.56
C ALA A 217 -3.29 9.59 14.62
N SER A 218 -2.71 8.40 14.45
CA SER A 218 -1.59 8.17 13.53
C SER A 218 -2.02 8.15 12.06
N THR A 219 -3.24 7.69 11.77
CA THR A 219 -3.72 7.49 10.40
C THR A 219 -4.38 8.74 9.82
N TYR A 220 -5.22 9.41 10.61
CA TYR A 220 -6.04 10.55 10.15
C TYR A 220 -5.58 11.91 10.68
N GLY A 221 -4.66 11.90 11.63
CA GLY A 221 -4.21 13.10 12.33
C GLY A 221 -5.36 13.93 12.89
N ASP A 222 -5.47 15.20 12.49
CA ASP A 222 -6.52 16.11 12.92
C ASP A 222 -7.94 15.68 12.49
N LYS A 223 -8.04 14.85 11.46
CA LYS A 223 -9.30 14.28 10.98
C LYS A 223 -9.79 13.12 11.84
N ALA A 224 -8.98 12.60 12.76
CA ALA A 224 -9.37 11.52 13.66
C ALA A 224 -10.64 11.87 14.46
N PHE A 225 -10.82 13.14 14.85
CA PHE A 225 -12.04 13.61 15.51
C PHE A 225 -13.29 13.50 14.62
N LYS A 226 -13.15 13.69 13.30
CA LYS A 226 -14.26 13.51 12.35
C LYS A 226 -14.64 12.04 12.22
N VAL A 227 -13.65 11.15 12.24
CA VAL A 227 -13.88 9.69 12.25
C VAL A 227 -14.56 9.27 13.55
N ALA A 228 -14.03 9.71 14.69
CA ALA A 228 -14.57 9.38 16.02
C ALA A 228 -16.03 9.83 16.20
N LYS A 229 -16.44 10.97 15.62
CA LYS A 229 -17.84 11.43 15.60
C LYS A 229 -18.80 10.49 14.87
N LEU A 230 -18.30 9.62 13.99
CA LEU A 230 -19.11 8.61 13.28
C LEU A 230 -19.14 7.27 14.02
N ALA A 231 -18.38 7.12 15.10
CA ALA A 231 -18.37 5.92 15.90
C ALA A 231 -19.71 5.72 16.61
N THR A 232 -20.22 4.50 16.53
CA THR A 232 -21.43 4.09 17.25
C THR A 232 -21.08 3.55 18.64
N LEU A 233 -22.05 3.59 19.55
CA LEU A 233 -21.90 3.01 20.88
C LEU A 233 -21.73 1.50 20.79
N THR A 234 -20.84 0.96 21.62
CA THR A 234 -20.56 -0.50 21.65
C THR A 234 -21.60 -1.26 22.47
N GLY A 235 -22.30 -0.58 23.39
CA GLY A 235 -23.15 -1.21 24.41
C GLY A 235 -22.38 -1.81 25.59
N LYS A 236 -21.05 -1.65 25.63
CA LYS A 236 -20.19 -2.07 26.75
C LYS A 236 -19.94 -0.92 27.71
N ARG A 237 -19.54 -1.24 28.95
CA ARG A 237 -19.03 -0.23 29.91
C ARG A 237 -17.76 0.45 29.38
N TRP A 238 -16.90 -0.33 28.73
CA TRP A 238 -15.68 0.13 28.08
C TRP A 238 -15.29 -0.84 26.93
N PRO A 239 -14.77 -0.35 25.79
CA PRO A 239 -14.85 1.05 25.34
C PRO A 239 -16.30 1.47 25.12
N VAL A 240 -16.62 2.76 25.31
CA VAL A 240 -18.00 3.28 25.24
C VAL A 240 -18.48 3.36 23.79
N SER A 241 -17.61 3.80 22.89
CA SER A 241 -17.88 3.92 21.46
C SER A 241 -16.78 3.25 20.63
N GLY A 242 -17.05 3.06 19.33
CA GLY A 242 -16.08 2.49 18.39
C GLY A 242 -16.21 0.97 18.27
N LYS A 243 -17.17 0.52 17.46
CA LYS A 243 -17.23 -0.89 17.02
C LYS A 243 -16.12 -1.18 16.03
N ARG A 244 -15.27 -2.15 16.37
CA ARG A 244 -14.20 -2.63 15.48
C ARG A 244 -14.79 -3.46 14.33
N LEU A 245 -14.12 -3.43 13.18
CA LEU A 245 -14.42 -4.30 12.03
C LEU A 245 -13.98 -5.76 12.27
N HIS A 246 -12.92 -5.93 13.05
CA HIS A 246 -12.37 -7.21 13.48
C HIS A 246 -11.76 -7.04 14.87
N GLU A 247 -11.84 -8.04 15.74
CA GLU A 247 -11.43 -7.89 17.15
C GLU A 247 -9.93 -7.63 17.31
N GLU A 248 -9.10 -8.32 16.53
CA GLU A 248 -7.63 -8.23 16.60
C GLU A 248 -7.04 -6.91 16.07
N PHE A 249 -7.80 -6.13 15.30
CA PHE A 249 -7.30 -4.93 14.63
C PHE A 249 -8.02 -3.66 15.08
N PRO A 250 -7.34 -2.50 15.16
CA PRO A 250 -7.91 -1.27 15.69
C PRO A 250 -8.84 -0.53 14.70
N TYR A 251 -9.25 -1.19 13.61
CA TYR A 251 -10.06 -0.57 12.56
C TYR A 251 -11.54 -0.52 12.95
N LEU A 252 -12.20 0.61 12.76
CA LEU A 252 -13.59 0.86 13.13
C LEU A 252 -14.55 0.80 11.94
N GLU A 253 -15.80 0.44 12.22
CA GLU A 253 -16.91 0.64 11.27
C GLU A 253 -17.03 2.12 10.83
N ALA A 254 -16.70 3.05 11.73
CA ALA A 254 -16.69 4.49 11.47
C ALA A 254 -15.72 4.90 10.37
N GLU A 255 -14.58 4.21 10.25
CA GLU A 255 -13.60 4.47 9.19
C GLU A 255 -14.16 4.12 7.82
N VAL A 256 -15.02 3.10 7.71
CA VAL A 256 -15.68 2.75 6.44
C VAL A 256 -16.57 3.91 5.97
N ARG A 257 -17.37 4.47 6.88
CA ARG A 257 -18.24 5.62 6.59
C ARG A 257 -17.43 6.87 6.24
N TYR A 258 -16.34 7.10 6.96
CA TYR A 258 -15.45 8.21 6.67
C TYR A 258 -14.75 8.05 5.31
N ALA A 259 -14.24 6.86 5.02
CA ALA A 259 -13.53 6.54 3.79
C ALA A 259 -14.41 6.71 2.54
N VAL A 260 -15.73 6.46 2.62
CA VAL A 260 -16.66 6.76 1.52
C VAL A 260 -16.66 8.26 1.17
N ARG A 261 -16.53 9.13 2.18
CA ARG A 261 -16.40 10.59 1.99
C ARG A 261 -15.03 10.97 1.43
N GLU A 262 -14.03 10.12 1.63
CA GLU A 262 -12.72 10.18 0.99
C GLU A 262 -12.69 9.39 -0.34
N TYR A 263 -13.84 9.29 -1.02
CA TYR A 263 -14.01 8.70 -2.34
C TYR A 263 -13.71 7.19 -2.44
N ALA A 264 -13.85 6.43 -1.36
CA ALA A 264 -13.88 4.96 -1.44
C ALA A 264 -15.17 4.50 -2.14
N CYS A 265 -15.03 3.78 -3.25
CA CYS A 265 -16.12 3.37 -4.13
C CYS A 265 -16.24 1.85 -4.29
N ARG A 266 -15.25 1.09 -3.78
CA ARG A 266 -15.15 -0.37 -3.82
C ARG A 266 -14.78 -0.92 -2.45
N ALA A 267 -15.20 -2.13 -2.12
CA ALA A 267 -14.82 -2.77 -0.86
C ALA A 267 -13.29 -2.91 -0.71
N VAL A 268 -12.57 -3.11 -1.82
CA VAL A 268 -11.10 -3.17 -1.85
C VAL A 268 -10.45 -1.83 -1.50
N ASP A 269 -11.11 -0.68 -1.71
CA ASP A 269 -10.59 0.62 -1.26
C ASP A 269 -10.45 0.66 0.26
N ILE A 270 -11.45 0.10 0.96
CA ILE A 270 -11.42 -0.01 2.42
C ILE A 270 -10.33 -0.99 2.85
N LEU A 271 -10.42 -2.23 2.37
CA LEU A 271 -9.57 -3.34 2.80
C LEU A 271 -8.08 -3.12 2.52
N ALA A 272 -7.73 -2.57 1.36
CA ALA A 272 -6.33 -2.47 0.93
C ALA A 272 -5.74 -1.08 1.14
N ARG A 273 -6.52 -0.01 0.94
CA ARG A 273 -5.98 1.36 0.85
C ARG A 273 -6.25 2.20 2.09
N ARG A 274 -7.41 2.05 2.74
CA ARG A 274 -7.81 2.87 3.89
C ARG A 274 -7.43 2.23 5.22
N THR A 275 -7.67 0.93 5.40
CA THR A 275 -7.28 0.19 6.61
C THR A 275 -6.03 -0.67 6.40
N ARG A 276 -5.74 -1.07 5.15
CA ARG A 276 -4.66 -2.01 4.80
C ARG A 276 -4.80 -3.41 5.42
N LEU A 277 -5.96 -3.75 5.97
CA LEU A 277 -6.23 -5.05 6.59
C LEU A 277 -5.96 -6.23 5.65
N ALA A 278 -6.25 -6.08 4.35
CA ALA A 278 -5.95 -7.11 3.35
C ALA A 278 -4.45 -7.43 3.21
N PHE A 279 -3.58 -6.49 3.59
CA PHE A 279 -2.13 -6.67 3.61
C PHE A 279 -1.63 -7.09 4.99
N CYS A 280 -2.34 -6.80 6.08
CA CYS A 280 -1.94 -7.26 7.40
C CYS A 280 -2.33 -8.73 7.63
N ASN A 281 -3.58 -9.09 7.32
CA ASN A 281 -4.10 -10.44 7.54
C ASN A 281 -5.31 -10.70 6.63
N VAL A 282 -5.18 -11.64 5.70
CA VAL A 282 -6.23 -11.95 4.71
C VAL A 282 -7.46 -12.57 5.36
N HIS A 283 -7.30 -13.36 6.42
CA HIS A 283 -8.42 -13.98 7.13
C HIS A 283 -9.25 -12.94 7.87
N ALA A 284 -8.60 -12.07 8.64
CA ALA A 284 -9.28 -10.95 9.31
C ALA A 284 -9.97 -10.01 8.29
N ALA A 285 -9.35 -9.79 7.12
CA ALA A 285 -9.96 -9.02 6.03
C ALA A 285 -11.22 -9.69 5.46
N GLU A 286 -11.22 -11.02 5.32
CA GLU A 286 -12.37 -11.79 4.85
C GLU A 286 -13.51 -11.80 5.87
N GLU A 287 -13.19 -11.92 7.16
CA GLU A 287 -14.18 -11.87 8.25
C GLU A 287 -14.82 -10.48 8.38
N ALA A 288 -14.03 -9.41 8.18
CA ALA A 288 -14.54 -8.03 8.18
C ALA A 288 -15.36 -7.68 6.92
N LEU A 289 -15.16 -8.39 5.80
CA LEU A 289 -15.70 -8.02 4.49
C LEU A 289 -17.24 -7.91 4.45
N PRO A 290 -18.04 -8.85 5.01
CA PRO A 290 -19.50 -8.73 5.03
C PRO A 290 -19.97 -7.44 5.70
N ARG A 291 -19.36 -7.07 6.84
CA ARG A 291 -19.73 -5.85 7.56
C ARG A 291 -19.33 -4.59 6.80
N ILE A 292 -18.17 -4.59 6.14
CA ILE A 292 -17.75 -3.49 5.26
C ILE A 292 -18.75 -3.30 4.12
N ILE A 293 -19.17 -4.37 3.45
CA ILE A 293 -20.13 -4.30 2.34
C ILE A 293 -21.48 -3.77 2.80
N GLU A 294 -21.95 -4.20 3.98
CA GLU A 294 -23.19 -3.70 4.57
C GLU A 294 -23.12 -2.18 4.77
N ILE A 295 -22.06 -1.68 5.42
CA ILE A 295 -21.90 -0.25 5.67
C ILE A 295 -21.76 0.54 4.36
N MET A 296 -20.95 0.06 3.42
CA MET A 296 -20.80 0.72 2.11
C MET A 296 -22.11 0.72 1.31
N THR A 297 -22.94 -0.31 1.45
CA THR A 297 -24.27 -0.36 0.84
C THR A 297 -25.17 0.73 1.38
N GLU A 298 -25.16 0.94 2.70
CA GLU A 298 -25.95 1.99 3.32
C GLU A 298 -25.51 3.38 2.85
N GLU A 299 -24.21 3.63 2.77
CA GLU A 299 -23.63 4.93 2.40
C GLU A 299 -23.80 5.22 0.89
N LEU A 300 -23.53 4.23 0.03
CA LEU A 300 -23.51 4.38 -1.43
C LEU A 300 -24.81 3.92 -2.12
N LYS A 301 -25.79 3.46 -1.35
CA LYS A 301 -27.10 2.98 -1.84
C LYS A 301 -26.97 1.87 -2.89
N TRP A 302 -26.12 0.88 -2.64
CA TRP A 302 -25.89 -0.22 -3.57
C TRP A 302 -27.10 -1.16 -3.69
N SER A 303 -27.40 -1.58 -4.92
CA SER A 303 -28.34 -2.67 -5.19
C SER A 303 -27.81 -4.02 -4.70
N LYS A 304 -28.69 -5.01 -4.53
CA LYS A 304 -28.29 -6.39 -4.19
C LYS A 304 -27.30 -6.98 -5.21
N SER A 305 -27.48 -6.68 -6.49
CA SER A 305 -26.55 -7.12 -7.56
C SER A 305 -25.17 -6.50 -7.38
N ARG A 306 -25.10 -5.20 -7.04
CA ARG A 306 -23.83 -4.52 -6.76
C ARG A 306 -23.13 -5.07 -5.52
N GLN A 307 -23.88 -5.35 -4.45
CA GLN A 307 -23.35 -5.97 -3.24
C GLN A 307 -22.67 -7.31 -3.53
N GLN A 308 -23.34 -8.18 -4.30
CA GLN A 308 -22.77 -9.48 -4.68
C GLN A 308 -21.52 -9.31 -5.55
N ALA A 309 -21.53 -8.39 -6.50
CA ALA A 309 -20.37 -8.11 -7.36
C ALA A 309 -19.16 -7.62 -6.55
N GLU A 310 -19.37 -6.75 -5.57
CA GLU A 310 -18.31 -6.27 -4.67
C GLU A 310 -17.78 -7.37 -3.75
N MET A 311 -18.66 -8.23 -3.23
CA MET A 311 -18.29 -9.40 -2.43
C MET A 311 -17.35 -10.33 -3.21
N GLU A 312 -17.75 -10.73 -4.43
CA GLU A 312 -16.94 -11.61 -5.27
C GLU A 312 -15.63 -10.96 -5.69
N HIS A 313 -15.66 -9.67 -6.06
CA HIS A 313 -14.45 -8.95 -6.45
C HIS A 313 -13.45 -8.84 -5.28
N ALA A 314 -13.92 -8.50 -4.08
CA ALA A 314 -13.08 -8.43 -2.89
C ALA A 314 -12.51 -9.80 -2.50
N LYS A 315 -13.30 -10.88 -2.55
CA LYS A 315 -12.80 -12.24 -2.31
C LYS A 315 -11.74 -12.66 -3.31
N GLN A 316 -11.90 -12.33 -4.59
CA GLN A 316 -10.88 -12.58 -5.61
C GLN A 316 -9.60 -11.79 -5.35
N PHE A 317 -9.71 -10.54 -4.89
CA PHE A 317 -8.55 -9.74 -4.49
C PHE A 317 -7.83 -10.36 -3.29
N LEU A 318 -8.56 -10.77 -2.24
CA LEU A 318 -7.99 -11.42 -1.06
C LEU A 318 -7.30 -12.75 -1.39
N ARG A 319 -7.87 -13.57 -2.28
CA ARG A 319 -7.26 -14.82 -2.77
C ARG A 319 -5.90 -14.63 -3.42
N ARG A 320 -5.69 -13.50 -4.11
CA ARG A 320 -4.40 -13.16 -4.72
C ARG A 320 -3.36 -12.75 -3.68
N ASN A 321 -3.81 -12.19 -2.55
CA ASN A 321 -2.92 -11.70 -1.50
C ASN A 321 -2.45 -12.79 -0.50
N GLY A 322 -2.23 -14.03 -0.97
CA GLY A 322 -1.31 -14.95 -0.29
C GLY A 322 -1.85 -16.23 0.33
N ILE A 323 -3.15 -16.55 0.24
CA ILE A 323 -3.65 -17.83 0.77
C ILE A 323 -4.62 -18.49 -0.22
N ARG A 324 -4.10 -19.49 -0.96
CA ARG A 324 -4.98 -20.55 -1.51
C ARG A 324 -5.62 -21.21 -0.30
N PHE A 325 -6.94 -21.01 -0.14
CA PHE A 325 -7.77 -21.65 0.88
C PHE A 325 -7.42 -23.13 1.03
N ARG A 326 -6.53 -23.45 1.98
CA ARG A 326 -6.49 -24.79 2.57
C ARG A 326 -7.30 -24.68 3.83
N CYS A 327 -8.45 -25.31 3.78
CA CYS A 327 -9.31 -25.63 4.90
C CYS A 327 -8.51 -26.44 5.95
N TRP A 328 -7.68 -25.78 6.76
CA TRP A 328 -6.92 -26.42 7.84
C TRP A 328 -7.78 -26.55 9.11
N TYR A 329 -8.72 -25.62 9.32
CA TYR A 329 -9.59 -25.62 10.49
C TYR A 329 -10.55 -26.82 10.55
N LEU A 330 -10.97 -27.38 9.40
CA LEU A 330 -11.87 -28.54 9.37
C LEU A 330 -11.17 -29.91 9.47
N LYS A 331 -9.84 -29.97 9.49
CA LYS A 331 -9.11 -31.25 9.66
C LYS A 331 -8.64 -31.52 11.08
N CYS A 332 -8.51 -30.50 11.93
CA CYS A 332 -8.11 -30.71 13.33
C CYS A 332 -9.28 -31.10 14.25
N SER A 333 -10.53 -30.89 13.84
CA SER A 333 -11.71 -31.26 14.64
C SER A 333 -12.12 -32.73 14.55
N ASN A 334 -11.49 -33.53 13.67
CA ASN A 334 -11.80 -34.95 13.47
C ASN A 334 -10.71 -35.91 14.00
N GLN A 335 -9.79 -35.44 14.84
CA GLN A 335 -8.78 -36.28 15.51
C GLN A 335 -8.85 -36.27 17.04
N LEU A 336 -9.95 -35.79 17.61
CA LEU A 336 -10.25 -35.89 19.04
C LEU A 336 -11.62 -36.51 19.23
N TYR A 337 -11.75 -37.81 18.94
CA TYR A 337 -12.71 -38.74 19.54
C TYR A 337 -12.17 -40.16 19.47
#